data_AF-A0A6V7HR51-F1
#
_entry.id   AF-A0A6V7HR51-F1
#
_cell.length_a   1.000
_cell.length_b   1.000
_cell.length_c   1.000
_cell.angle_alpha   90.00
_cell.angle_beta   90.00
_cell.angle_gamma   90.00
#
_symmetry.space_group_name_H-M   'P 1'
#
loop_
_entity.id
_entity.type
_entity.pdbx_description
1 polymer ?
#
loop_
_entity_poly.entity_id
_entity_poly.type
_entity_poly.pdbx_seq_one_letter_code
_entity_poly.pdbx_strand_id
1 'polypeptide(L)' 'FTDAAEYWMFPYESSNLPQEIDDVWQSIKPLYDELHAYVRRRLRNLYGAEKIGGHTPLPAHIL' A
#
# COMPACT_ATOMS: atom_id res chain seq x y z
N PHE A 1 22.89 14.91 -7.44
CA PHE A 1 21.46 15.15 -7.20
C PHE A 1 20.87 15.96 -8.35
N THR A 2 20.11 15.28 -9.20
CA THR A 2 19.29 15.82 -10.29
C THR A 2 17.92 16.27 -9.78
N ASP A 3 17.45 15.73 -8.66
CA ASP A 3 16.20 16.10 -8.00
C ASP A 3 16.23 15.77 -6.49
N ALA A 4 15.13 16.12 -5.80
CA ALA A 4 14.98 15.88 -4.37
C ALA A 4 14.87 14.38 -4.01
N ALA A 5 14.39 13.53 -4.93
CA ALA A 5 14.31 12.10 -4.68
C ALA A 5 15.71 11.48 -4.63
N GLU A 6 16.61 11.83 -5.57
CA GLU A 6 18.01 11.40 -5.54
C GLU A 6 18.71 11.85 -4.24
N TYR A 7 18.43 13.08 -3.78
CA TYR A 7 18.95 13.57 -2.50
C TYR A 7 18.42 12.79 -1.29
N TRP A 8 17.12 12.48 -1.24
CA TRP A 8 16.52 11.71 -0.15
C TRP A 8 16.99 10.25 -0.10
N MET A 9 17.33 9.68 -1.25
CA MET A 9 17.84 8.31 -1.32
C MET A 9 19.34 8.20 -1.03
N PHE A 10 20.10 9.30 -1.11
CA PHE A 10 21.55 9.31 -0.90
C PHE A 10 22.04 8.62 0.38
N PRO A 11 21.42 8.80 1.56
CA PRO A 11 21.89 8.18 2.80
C PRO A 11 21.83 6.66 2.83
N TYR A 12 21.10 6.03 1.89
CA TYR A 12 20.94 4.58 1.81
C TYR A 12 22.05 3.91 1.00
N GLU A 13 22.95 4.69 0.38
CA GLU A 13 24.16 4.23 -0.33
C GLU A 13 23.91 3.12 -1.38
N SER A 14 22.68 2.99 -1.87
CA SER A 14 22.31 2.07 -2.96
C SER A 14 22.04 2.86 -4.24
N SER A 15 22.68 2.42 -5.33
CA SER A 15 22.45 2.96 -6.67
C SER A 15 21.15 2.45 -7.31
N ASN A 16 20.47 1.48 -6.69
CA ASN A 16 19.26 0.84 -7.22
C ASN A 16 18.14 0.73 -6.18
N LEU A 17 18.16 1.59 -5.15
CA LEU A 17 17.21 1.59 -4.04
C LEU A 17 15.72 1.52 -4.48
N PRO A 18 15.26 2.22 -5.54
CA PRO A 18 13.86 2.12 -5.98
C PRO A 18 13.44 0.69 -6.36
N GLN A 19 14.32 -0.06 -7.04
CA GLN A 19 14.02 -1.43 -7.44
C GLN A 19 14.06 -2.36 -6.23
N GLU A 20 15.02 -2.17 -5.32
CA GLU A 20 15.09 -2.97 -4.08
C GLU A 20 13.81 -2.82 -3.23
N ILE A 21 13.27 -1.59 -3.15
CA ILE A 21 12.00 -1.32 -2.47
C ILE A 21 10.83 -1.99 -3.20
N ASP A 22 10.78 -1.91 -4.54
CA ASP A 22 9.73 -2.56 -5.31
C ASP A 22 9.77 -4.09 -5.15
N ASP A 23 10.96 -4.70 -5.20
CA ASP A 23 11.13 -6.15 -5.01
C ASP A 23 10.61 -6.60 -3.63
N VAL A 24 10.94 -5.85 -2.57
CA VAL A 24 10.41 -6.10 -1.22
C VAL A 24 8.90 -5.88 -1.19
N TRP A 25 8.38 -4.82 -1.82
CA TRP A 25 6.94 -4.57 -1.88
C TRP A 25 6.20 -5.70 -2.59
N GLN A 26 6.69 -6.20 -3.73
CA GLN A 26 6.10 -7.33 -4.44
C GLN A 26 6.09 -8.60 -3.57
N SER A 27 7.10 -8.81 -2.73
CA SER A 27 7.12 -9.95 -1.80
C SER A 27 6.04 -9.86 -0.72
N ILE A 28 5.70 -8.65 -0.26
CA ILE A 28 4.72 -8.40 0.80
C ILE A 28 3.30 -8.30 0.24
N LYS A 29 3.16 -7.85 -1.01
CA LYS A 29 1.89 -7.53 -1.65
C LYS A 29 0.83 -8.64 -1.53
N PRO A 30 1.13 -9.94 -1.73
CA PRO A 30 0.11 -10.99 -1.59
C PRO A 30 -0.52 -11.04 -0.20
N LEU A 31 0.29 -10.88 0.86
CA LEU A 31 -0.21 -10.84 2.24
C LEU A 31 -1.04 -9.58 2.50
N TYR A 32 -0.58 -8.44 1.99
CA TYR A 32 -1.32 -7.19 2.08
C TYR A 32 -2.69 -7.29 1.41
N ASP A 33 -2.77 -7.88 0.22
CA ASP A 33 -4.02 -8.03 -0.53
C ASP A 33 -5.04 -8.89 0.24
N GLU A 34 -4.61 -10.01 0.85
CA GLU A 34 -5.47 -10.87 1.68
C GLU A 34 -5.96 -10.13 2.93
N LEU A 35 -5.08 -9.43 3.63
CA LEU A 35 -5.44 -8.62 4.79
C LEU A 35 -6.43 -7.50 4.41
N HIS A 36 -6.15 -6.80 3.32
CA HIS A 36 -7.00 -5.72 2.81
C HIS A 36 -8.39 -6.23 2.40
N ALA A 37 -8.47 -7.39 1.74
CA ALA A 37 -9.74 -8.05 1.41
C ALA A 37 -10.51 -8.46 2.67
N TYR A 38 -9.83 -9.04 3.67
CA TYR A 38 -10.44 -9.40 4.95
C TYR A 38 -11.02 -8.19 5.68
N VAL A 39 -10.24 -7.11 5.81
CA VAL A 39 -10.65 -5.86 6.46
C VAL A 39 -11.84 -5.25 5.72
N ARG A 40 -11.81 -5.17 4.37
CA ARG A 40 -12.95 -4.70 3.58
C ARG A 40 -14.23 -5.48 3.89
N ARG A 41 -14.15 -6.82 3.96
CA ARG A 41 -15.31 -7.66 4.30
C ARG A 41 -15.86 -7.34 5.70
N ARG A 42 -14.98 -7.16 6.68
CA ARG A 42 -15.39 -6.81 8.07
C ARG A 42 -16.05 -5.44 8.12
N LEU A 43 -15.49 -4.45 7.42
CA LEU A 43 -16.07 -3.10 7.34
C LEU A 43 -17.41 -3.10 6.61
N ARG A 44 -17.56 -3.87 5.51
CA ARG A 44 -18.85 -4.06 4.83
C ARG A 44 -19.91 -4.66 5.76
N ASN A 45 -19.54 -5.62 6.60
CA ASN A 45 -20.47 -6.21 7.57
C ASN A 45 -20.90 -5.20 8.65
N LEU A 46 -20.05 -4.24 9.00
CA LEU A 46 -20.31 -3.26 10.05
C LEU A 46 -21.08 -2.03 9.54
N TYR A 47 -20.69 -1.51 8.38
CA TYR A 47 -21.19 -0.23 7.84
C TYR A 47 -22.11 -0.37 6.63
N GLY A 48 -22.33 -1.59 6.12
CA GLY A 48 -23.16 -1.82 4.96
C GLY A 48 -22.43 -1.66 3.62
N ALA A 49 -23.04 -2.24 2.58
CA ALA A 49 -22.50 -2.25 1.21
C ALA A 49 -22.60 -0.88 0.51
N GLU A 50 -23.49 0.00 1.01
CA GLU A 50 -23.68 1.37 0.55
C GLU A 50 -22.55 2.32 0.97
N LYS A 51 -21.88 2.01 2.09
CA LYS A 51 -20.74 2.79 2.59
C LYS A 51 -19.40 2.24 2.12
N ILE A 52 -19.29 0.91 2.01
CA ILE A 52 -18.04 0.25 1.65
C ILE A 52 -18.25 -0.53 0.35
N GLY A 53 -17.76 -0.02 -0.78
CA GLY A 53 -17.85 -0.68 -2.07
C GLY A 53 -17.02 -1.97 -2.17
N GLY A 54 -17.41 -2.88 -3.07
CA GLY A 54 -16.75 -4.20 -3.22
C GLY A 54 -15.47 -4.11 -4.06
N HIS A 55 -15.46 -3.16 -5.00
CA HIS A 55 -14.41 -2.96 -5.99
C HIS A 55 -13.82 -1.55 -5.96
N THR A 56 -14.22 -0.70 -5.01
CA THR A 56 -13.67 0.64 -4.82
C THR A 56 -12.60 0.63 -3.72
N PRO A 57 -11.63 1.56 -3.74
CA PRO A 57 -10.73 1.77 -2.61
C PRO A 57 -11.49 1.95 -1.29
N LEU A 58 -10.91 1.50 -0.19
CA LEU A 58 -11.47 1.77 1.13
C LEU A 58 -11.35 3.28 1.41
N PRO A 59 -12.37 3.93 2.00
CA PRO A 59 -12.24 5.30 2.47
C PRO A 59 -11.05 5.45 3.44
N ALA A 60 -10.26 6.50 3.30
CA ALA A 60 -9.05 6.67 4.12
C ALA A 60 -9.35 6.98 5.61
N HIS A 61 -10.52 7.56 5.90
CA HIS A 61 -10.87 8.00 7.26
C HIS A 61 -11.40 6.87 8.18
N ILE A 62 -11.49 5.63 7.68
CA ILE A 62 -12.00 4.47 8.43
C ILE A 62 -10.92 3.41 8.69
N LEU A 63 -9.68 3.72 8.33
CA LEU A 63 -8.50 2.88 8.53
C LEU A 63 -7.58 3.52 9.58
#